data_AF-A0A1Q9VWE0-F1
#
_entry.id   AF-A0A1Q9VWE0-F1
#
_cell.length_a   1.000
_cell.length_b   1.000
_cell.length_c   1.000
_cell.angle_alpha   90.00
_cell.angle_beta   90.00
_cell.angle_gamma   90.00
#
_symmetry.space_group_name_H-M   'P 1'
#
loop_
_entity.id
_entity.type
_entity.pdbx_description
1 polymer ?
#
loop_
_entity_poly.entity_id
_entity_poly.type
_entity_poly.pdbx_seq_one_letter_code
_entity_poly.pdbx_strand_id
1 'polypeptide(L)'
;MSGSRSAAPLAAAWAVAQALGVDGYTALTARCVRATRALRDAVDGIEGLRVVGAPAGPLLAVTTDEDVAPSRRVDPHLWADAVRSRGWVLQPQPGLAQDDGTRLPHTTHLTVTPVTETRVDALVAALVEGADEVRGATRPDTSAVLGALTGLAGGSAPSSDDVWAALRAVLGAPEDGSAGSVVPSRMAPLMAIMESLPAAAAERLLVELLARVAEPVAEPVAGTADRPVDQPVGAARPR
;
A
#
# COMPACT_ATOMS: atom_id res chain seq x y z
N MET A 1 0.02 -27.81 -17.52
CA MET A 1 -0.97 -27.69 -18.63
C MET A 1 -2.12 -26.83 -18.13
N SER A 2 -2.37 -25.68 -18.74
CA SER A 2 -3.48 -24.80 -18.33
C SER A 2 -4.79 -25.33 -18.93
N GLY A 3 -5.81 -25.54 -18.11
CA GLY A 3 -7.15 -26.00 -18.52
C GLY A 3 -7.96 -24.93 -19.26
N SER A 4 -9.30 -25.07 -19.27
CA SER A 4 -10.21 -24.08 -19.90
C SER A 4 -10.00 -22.67 -19.34
N ARG A 5 -9.72 -21.71 -20.22
CA ARG A 5 -9.55 -20.28 -19.88
C ARG A 5 -10.67 -19.45 -20.49
N SER A 6 -11.11 -18.42 -19.78
CA SER A 6 -12.10 -17.47 -20.30
C SER A 6 -11.56 -16.75 -21.54
N ALA A 7 -12.36 -16.73 -22.62
CA ALA A 7 -12.03 -16.00 -23.84
C ALA A 7 -12.29 -14.49 -23.73
N ALA A 8 -13.05 -14.06 -22.71
CA ALA A 8 -13.49 -12.67 -22.59
C ALA A 8 -12.33 -11.66 -22.42
N PRO A 9 -11.29 -11.90 -21.58
CA PRO A 9 -10.15 -10.98 -21.49
C PRO A 9 -9.39 -10.83 -22.80
N LEU A 10 -9.29 -11.90 -23.58
CA LEU A 10 -8.64 -11.87 -24.90
C LEU A 10 -9.46 -11.05 -25.90
N ALA A 11 -10.78 -11.26 -25.95
CA ALA A 11 -11.68 -10.49 -26.81
C ALA A 11 -11.67 -9.00 -26.45
N ALA A 12 -11.65 -8.67 -25.15
CA ALA A 12 -11.55 -7.29 -24.66
C ALA A 12 -10.21 -6.64 -25.06
N ALA A 13 -9.08 -7.35 -24.90
CA ALA A 13 -7.77 -6.86 -25.31
C ALA A 13 -7.71 -6.59 -26.83
N TRP A 14 -8.28 -7.50 -27.64
CA TRP A 14 -8.39 -7.30 -29.09
C TRP A 14 -9.24 -6.08 -29.43
N ALA A 15 -10.42 -5.92 -28.81
CA ALA A 15 -11.30 -4.78 -29.05
C ALA A 15 -10.64 -3.44 -28.69
N VAL A 16 -9.92 -3.37 -27.55
CA VAL A 16 -9.16 -2.17 -27.15
C VAL A 16 -8.05 -1.86 -28.15
N ALA A 17 -7.30 -2.88 -28.60
CA ALA A 17 -6.24 -2.68 -29.58
C ALA A 17 -6.77 -2.14 -30.91
N GLN A 18 -7.91 -2.67 -31.39
CA GLN A 18 -8.58 -2.17 -32.59
C GLN A 18 -9.13 -0.75 -32.42
N ALA A 19 -9.73 -0.46 -31.27
CA ALA A 19 -10.34 0.85 -30.99
C ALA A 19 -9.28 1.97 -30.83
N LEU A 20 -8.13 1.68 -30.23
CA LEU A 20 -7.06 2.65 -30.05
C LEU A 20 -6.23 2.81 -31.33
N GLY A 21 -5.89 1.71 -31.99
CA GLY A 21 -4.92 1.72 -33.10
C GLY A 21 -3.58 2.35 -32.71
N VAL A 22 -2.73 2.61 -33.70
CA VAL A 22 -1.41 3.21 -33.48
C VAL A 22 -1.52 4.63 -32.92
N ASP A 23 -2.44 5.44 -33.46
CA ASP A 23 -2.58 6.85 -33.07
C ASP A 23 -3.08 6.99 -31.63
N GLY A 24 -4.02 6.15 -31.19
CA GLY A 24 -4.51 6.13 -29.82
C GLY A 24 -3.41 5.74 -28.82
N TYR A 25 -2.65 4.67 -29.10
CA TYR A 25 -1.50 4.30 -28.26
C TYR A 25 -0.41 5.38 -28.24
N THR A 26 -0.15 6.03 -29.37
CA THR A 26 0.81 7.14 -29.47
C THR A 26 0.38 8.32 -28.61
N ALA A 27 -0.90 8.71 -28.71
CA ALA A 27 -1.46 9.79 -27.91
C ALA A 27 -1.39 9.48 -26.41
N LEU A 28 -1.82 8.27 -25.98
CA LEU A 28 -1.76 7.84 -24.58
C LEU A 28 -0.33 7.79 -24.03
N THR A 29 0.62 7.29 -24.83
CA THR A 29 2.04 7.27 -24.46
C THR A 29 2.59 8.68 -24.30
N ALA A 30 2.23 9.61 -25.19
CA ALA A 30 2.65 11.01 -25.08
C ALA A 30 2.13 11.67 -23.78
N ARG A 31 0.91 11.31 -23.33
CA ARG A 31 0.38 11.75 -22.02
C ARG A 31 1.24 11.26 -20.87
N CYS A 32 1.57 9.96 -20.87
CA CYS A 32 2.47 9.39 -19.86
C CYS A 32 3.81 10.10 -19.84
N VAL A 33 4.43 10.33 -21.00
CA VAL A 33 5.74 11.01 -21.09
C VAL A 33 5.69 12.41 -20.49
N ARG A 34 4.66 13.21 -20.79
CA ARG A 34 4.52 14.56 -20.22
C ARG A 34 4.29 14.53 -18.71
N ALA A 35 3.40 13.66 -18.23
CA ALA A 35 3.15 13.49 -16.80
C ALA A 35 4.39 13.01 -16.05
N THR A 36 5.15 12.05 -16.59
CA THR A 36 6.39 11.56 -15.98
C THR A 36 7.45 12.65 -15.89
N ARG A 37 7.59 13.50 -16.92
CA ARG A 37 8.52 14.65 -16.87
C ARG A 37 8.11 15.64 -15.79
N ALA A 38 6.85 16.06 -15.74
CA ALA A 38 6.36 16.98 -14.72
C ALA A 38 6.54 16.43 -13.30
N LEU A 39 6.27 15.14 -13.08
CA LEU A 39 6.48 14.50 -11.78
C LEU A 39 7.97 14.36 -11.43
N ARG A 40 8.83 14.11 -12.42
CA ARG A 40 10.27 14.09 -12.19
C ARG A 40 10.79 15.48 -11.82
N ASP A 41 10.41 16.51 -12.58
CA ASP A 41 10.81 17.89 -12.30
C ASP A 41 10.34 18.34 -10.91
N ALA A 42 9.14 17.92 -10.50
CA ALA A 42 8.62 18.16 -9.15
C ALA A 42 9.46 17.46 -8.06
N VAL A 43 9.77 16.17 -8.23
CA VAL A 43 10.59 15.42 -7.27
C VAL A 43 12.01 15.97 -7.19
N ASP A 44 12.62 16.32 -8.33
CA ASP A 44 13.95 16.94 -8.39
C ASP A 44 13.98 18.32 -7.68
N GLY A 45 12.82 18.97 -7.52
CA GLY A 45 12.65 20.20 -6.74
C GLY A 45 12.40 20.01 -5.24
N ILE A 46 12.15 18.79 -4.77
CA ILE A 46 11.94 18.49 -3.35
C ILE A 46 13.29 18.18 -2.70
N GLU A 47 13.83 19.12 -1.92
CA GLU A 47 15.02 18.88 -1.10
C GLU A 47 14.80 17.64 -0.21
N GLY A 48 15.80 16.76 -0.09
CA GLY A 48 15.71 15.56 0.75
C GLY A 48 15.14 14.33 0.06
N LEU A 49 14.68 14.44 -1.19
CA LEU A 49 14.33 13.32 -2.07
C LEU A 49 15.19 13.36 -3.35
N ARG A 50 15.39 12.19 -3.95
CA ARG A 50 16.00 12.06 -5.28
C ARG A 50 15.41 10.90 -6.05
N VAL A 51 15.38 11.03 -7.37
CA VAL A 51 15.06 9.92 -8.28
C VAL A 51 16.23 8.93 -8.34
N VAL A 52 15.93 7.64 -8.31
CA VAL A 52 16.93 6.57 -8.48
C VAL A 52 17.15 6.28 -9.96
N GLY A 53 18.39 6.47 -10.42
CA GLY A 53 18.80 6.19 -11.80
C GLY A 53 18.24 7.20 -12.81
N ALA A 54 18.12 6.77 -14.07
CA ALA A 54 17.61 7.56 -15.19
C ALA A 54 16.38 6.86 -15.80
N PRO A 55 15.15 7.17 -15.35
CA PRO A 55 13.95 6.49 -15.81
C PRO A 55 13.71 6.67 -17.31
N ALA A 56 13.54 5.55 -18.04
CA ALA A 56 13.25 5.56 -19.48
C ALA A 56 11.75 5.42 -19.82
N GLY A 57 10.92 5.11 -18.82
CA GLY A 57 9.50 4.83 -18.98
C GLY A 57 8.63 5.56 -17.96
N PRO A 58 7.32 5.27 -17.93
CA PRO A 58 6.35 5.99 -17.10
C PRO A 58 6.32 5.48 -15.66
N LEU A 59 7.51 5.33 -15.06
CA LEU A 59 7.68 4.88 -13.69
C LEU A 59 8.89 5.58 -13.07
N LEU A 60 8.69 6.19 -11.91
CA LEU A 60 9.77 6.82 -11.13
C LEU A 60 9.97 6.04 -9.83
N ALA A 61 11.22 5.82 -9.44
CA ALA A 61 11.59 5.33 -8.13
C ALA A 61 12.24 6.48 -7.36
N VAL A 62 11.70 6.83 -6.19
CA VAL A 62 12.18 7.96 -5.38
C VAL A 62 12.73 7.43 -4.06
N THR A 63 13.89 7.92 -3.66
CA THR A 63 14.54 7.57 -2.38
C THR A 63 14.99 8.83 -1.66
N THR A 64 15.44 8.69 -0.41
CA THR A 64 16.05 9.76 0.37
C THR A 64 17.27 10.32 -0.35
N ASP A 65 17.37 11.65 -0.41
CA ASP A 65 18.63 12.30 -0.76
C ASP A 65 19.56 12.29 0.46
N GLU A 66 20.64 11.52 0.38
CA GLU A 66 21.62 11.37 1.45
C GLU A 66 22.63 12.53 1.47
N ASP A 67 22.68 13.36 0.42
CA ASP A 67 23.65 14.46 0.31
C ASP A 67 23.24 15.70 1.11
N VAL A 68 21.98 15.75 1.60
CA VAL A 68 21.49 16.80 2.49
C VAL A 68 21.56 16.40 3.97
N ALA A 69 21.58 17.40 4.86
CA ALA A 69 21.61 17.18 6.31
C ALA A 69 20.41 16.33 6.79
N PRO A 70 20.57 15.46 7.81
CA PRO A 70 19.48 14.60 8.30
C PRO A 70 18.16 15.31 8.61
N SER A 71 18.21 16.54 9.11
CA SER A 71 17.02 17.37 9.39
C SER A 71 16.29 17.89 8.14
N ARG A 72 16.91 17.76 6.95
CA ARG A 72 16.34 18.15 5.65
C ARG A 72 15.90 16.94 4.82
N ARG A 73 16.32 15.73 5.20
CA ARG A 73 15.99 14.47 4.51
C ARG A 73 14.51 14.15 4.62
N VAL A 74 14.02 13.38 3.65
CA VAL A 74 12.65 12.88 3.62
C VAL A 74 12.70 11.38 3.42
N ASP A 75 12.15 10.61 4.35
CA ASP A 75 11.98 9.16 4.17
C ASP A 75 10.86 8.90 3.14
N PRO A 76 11.11 8.12 2.07
CA PRO A 76 10.16 7.98 0.97
C PRO A 76 8.90 7.19 1.37
N HIS A 77 8.93 6.36 2.42
CA HIS A 77 7.75 5.61 2.86
C HIS A 77 6.86 6.47 3.76
N LEU A 78 7.45 7.27 4.67
CA LEU A 78 6.70 8.29 5.42
C LEU A 78 6.06 9.31 4.47
N TRP A 79 6.80 9.71 3.44
CA TRP A 79 6.28 10.54 2.35
C TRP A 79 5.09 9.90 1.64
N ALA A 80 5.16 8.61 1.31
CA ALA A 80 4.04 7.88 0.70
C ALA A 80 2.78 7.90 1.57
N ASP A 81 2.93 7.74 2.89
CA ASP A 81 1.82 7.80 3.84
C ASP A 81 1.22 9.20 3.96
N ALA A 82 2.05 10.25 3.97
CA ALA A 82 1.59 11.65 3.97
C ALA A 82 0.88 12.02 2.65
N VAL A 83 1.36 11.52 1.52
CA VAL A 83 0.69 11.71 0.21
C VAL A 83 -0.63 10.93 0.16
N ARG A 84 -0.68 9.74 0.78
CA ARG A 84 -1.90 8.93 0.91
C ARG A 84 -3.00 9.61 1.73
N SER A 85 -2.65 10.31 2.81
CA SER A 85 -3.63 11.08 3.58
C SER A 85 -4.32 12.18 2.76
N ARG A 86 -3.71 12.60 1.65
CA ARG A 86 -4.23 13.55 0.65
C ARG A 86 -4.96 12.88 -0.52
N GLY A 87 -5.21 11.58 -0.44
CA GLY A 87 -5.99 10.82 -1.44
C GLY A 87 -5.16 10.21 -2.58
N TRP A 88 -3.83 10.22 -2.48
CA TRP A 88 -2.93 9.72 -3.52
C TRP A 88 -2.15 8.49 -3.07
N VAL A 89 -2.28 7.37 -3.78
CA VAL A 89 -1.58 6.14 -3.41
C VAL A 89 -0.26 6.03 -4.19
N LEU A 90 0.85 6.10 -3.46
CA LEU A 90 2.18 5.75 -3.97
C LEU A 90 2.55 4.33 -3.56
N GLN A 91 3.53 3.72 -4.24
CA GLN A 91 3.89 2.32 -4.04
C GLN A 91 5.24 2.18 -3.30
N PRO A 92 5.26 2.09 -1.96
CA PRO A 92 6.49 1.88 -1.23
C PRO A 92 7.08 0.49 -1.54
N GLN A 93 8.41 0.42 -1.58
CA GLN A 93 9.19 -0.80 -1.77
C GLN A 93 10.31 -0.84 -0.72
N PRO A 94 10.43 -1.92 0.08
CA PRO A 94 11.53 -2.07 1.01
C PRO A 94 12.85 -2.17 0.22
N GLY A 95 13.93 -1.72 0.84
CA GLY A 95 15.24 -1.90 0.23
C GLY A 95 15.71 -3.34 0.40
N LEU A 96 16.61 -3.78 -0.47
CA LEU A 96 17.23 -5.10 -0.42
C LEU A 96 18.77 -5.01 -0.44
N ALA A 97 19.45 -5.81 0.37
CA ALA A 97 20.87 -6.09 0.19
C ALA A 97 21.01 -7.31 -0.73
N GLN A 98 21.78 -7.18 -1.80
CA GLN A 98 22.03 -8.26 -2.77
C GLN A 98 23.19 -9.15 -2.32
N ASP A 99 23.27 -10.35 -2.88
CA ASP A 99 24.32 -11.34 -2.56
C ASP A 99 25.74 -10.84 -2.84
N ASP A 100 25.89 -9.90 -3.78
CA ASP A 100 27.16 -9.27 -4.14
C ASP A 100 27.54 -8.07 -3.24
N GLY A 101 26.73 -7.78 -2.21
CA GLY A 101 26.91 -6.66 -1.29
C GLY A 101 26.29 -5.34 -1.76
N THR A 102 25.71 -5.29 -2.96
CA THR A 102 25.02 -4.09 -3.46
C THR A 102 23.76 -3.81 -2.63
N ARG A 103 23.60 -2.57 -2.16
CA ARG A 103 22.40 -2.12 -1.44
C ARG A 103 21.44 -1.40 -2.40
N LEU A 104 20.29 -2.01 -2.67
CA LEU A 104 19.17 -1.36 -3.37
C LEU A 104 18.36 -0.53 -2.37
N PRO A 105 18.40 0.81 -2.40
CA PRO A 105 17.75 1.63 -1.39
C PRO A 105 16.25 1.35 -1.32
N HIS A 106 15.64 1.59 -0.16
CA HIS A 106 14.18 1.61 -0.10
C HIS A 106 13.67 2.80 -0.89
N THR A 107 12.57 2.58 -1.59
CA THR A 107 12.05 3.51 -2.58
C THR A 107 10.53 3.61 -2.46
N THR A 108 9.98 4.69 -2.97
CA THR A 108 8.56 4.82 -3.27
C THR A 108 8.39 5.04 -4.77
N HIS A 109 7.57 4.21 -5.39
CA HIS A 109 7.33 4.25 -6.83
C HIS A 109 6.09 5.06 -7.19
N LEU A 110 6.23 5.82 -8.27
CA LEU A 110 5.13 6.50 -8.95
C LEU A 110 4.92 5.82 -10.29
N THR A 111 3.85 5.04 -10.40
CA THR A 111 3.42 4.44 -11.67
C THR A 111 2.53 5.43 -12.40
N VAL A 112 3.00 5.91 -13.55
CA VAL A 112 2.31 6.93 -14.35
C VAL A 112 1.48 6.26 -15.44
N THR A 113 0.22 6.68 -15.53
CA THR A 113 -0.70 6.22 -16.58
C THR A 113 -1.21 7.44 -17.35
N PRO A 114 -1.88 7.25 -18.50
CA PRO A 114 -2.35 8.40 -19.28
C PRO A 114 -3.33 9.31 -18.53
N VAL A 115 -4.06 8.78 -17.54
CA VAL A 115 -4.99 9.58 -16.71
C VAL A 115 -4.27 10.46 -15.70
N THR A 116 -3.04 10.11 -15.28
CA THR A 116 -2.24 10.90 -14.34
C THR A 116 -2.05 12.34 -14.83
N GLU A 117 -1.89 12.55 -16.14
CA GLU A 117 -1.75 13.89 -16.74
C GLU A 117 -2.92 14.82 -16.37
N THR A 118 -4.15 14.30 -16.28
CA THR A 118 -5.35 15.10 -16.01
C THR A 118 -5.39 15.70 -14.60
N ARG A 119 -4.51 15.25 -13.71
CA ARG A 119 -4.45 15.66 -12.31
C ARG A 119 -3.02 15.94 -11.83
N VAL A 120 -2.08 16.10 -12.76
CA VAL A 120 -0.65 16.15 -12.44
C VAL A 120 -0.34 17.30 -11.47
N ASP A 121 -0.95 18.48 -11.64
CA ASP A 121 -0.72 19.63 -10.77
C ASP A 121 -1.17 19.36 -9.32
N ALA A 122 -2.34 18.74 -9.15
CA ALA A 122 -2.86 18.37 -7.83
C ALA A 122 -2.02 17.27 -7.17
N LEU A 123 -1.50 16.32 -7.96
CA LEU A 123 -0.55 15.33 -7.48
C LEU A 123 0.75 16.00 -7.05
N VAL A 124 1.34 16.88 -7.86
CA VAL A 124 2.57 17.62 -7.54
C VAL A 124 2.43 18.41 -6.24
N ALA A 125 1.32 19.11 -6.04
CA ALA A 125 1.05 19.80 -4.77
C ALA A 125 1.07 18.83 -3.58
N ALA A 126 0.38 17.69 -3.69
CA ALA A 126 0.38 16.68 -2.64
C ALA A 126 1.78 16.08 -2.37
N LEU A 127 2.59 15.88 -3.41
CA LEU A 127 3.98 15.40 -3.29
C LEU A 127 4.85 16.38 -2.49
N VAL A 128 4.75 17.68 -2.79
CA VAL A 128 5.52 18.73 -2.09
C VAL A 128 5.06 18.86 -0.64
N GLU A 129 3.75 19.01 -0.41
CA GLU A 129 3.18 19.14 0.94
C GLU A 129 3.46 17.91 1.81
N GLY A 130 3.36 16.71 1.23
CA GLY A 130 3.66 15.46 1.94
C GLY A 130 5.14 15.39 2.34
N ALA A 131 6.05 15.90 1.50
CA ALA A 131 7.47 15.92 1.81
C ALA A 131 7.80 16.92 2.93
N ASP A 132 7.16 18.09 2.91
CA ASP A 132 7.32 19.09 3.96
C ASP A 132 6.79 18.62 5.31
N GLU A 133 5.68 17.87 5.33
CA GLU A 133 5.10 17.29 6.54
C GLU A 133 6.05 16.32 7.26
N VAL A 134 6.77 15.48 6.51
CA VAL A 134 7.62 14.42 7.08
C VAL A 134 9.11 14.76 7.07
N ARG A 135 9.46 16.00 6.74
CA ARG A 135 10.86 16.44 6.63
C ARG A 135 11.59 16.29 7.97
N GLY A 136 12.74 15.63 7.92
CA GLY A 136 13.55 15.34 9.09
C GLY A 136 12.95 14.29 10.03
N ALA A 137 11.80 13.70 9.68
CA ALA A 137 11.24 12.60 10.45
C ALA A 137 12.10 11.35 10.30
N THR A 138 12.30 10.65 11.41
CA THR A 138 13.02 9.39 11.43
C THR A 138 12.09 8.25 11.00
N ARG A 139 12.65 7.32 10.21
CA ARG A 139 11.98 6.07 9.86
C ARG A 139 11.43 5.36 11.12
N PRO A 140 10.27 4.69 11.04
CA PRO A 140 9.71 3.94 12.17
C PRO A 140 10.71 2.96 12.79
N ASP A 141 10.84 2.98 14.11
CA ASP A 141 11.67 2.03 14.86
C ASP A 141 11.00 0.64 14.89
N THR A 142 11.75 -0.38 14.45
CA THR A 142 11.30 -1.78 14.39
C THR A 142 11.88 -2.64 15.51
N SER A 143 12.68 -2.05 16.40
CA SER A 143 13.40 -2.76 17.47
C SER A 143 12.48 -3.63 18.35
N ALA A 144 11.28 -3.14 18.69
CA ALA A 144 10.30 -3.87 19.48
C ALA A 144 9.76 -5.12 18.75
N VAL A 145 9.48 -5.02 17.44
CA VAL A 145 8.99 -6.17 16.63
C VAL A 145 10.11 -7.19 16.44
N LEU A 146 11.32 -6.73 16.17
CA LEU A 146 12.49 -7.60 16.11
C LEU A 146 12.73 -8.29 17.45
N GLY A 147 12.59 -7.56 18.57
CA GLY A 147 12.69 -8.09 19.92
C GLY A 147 11.63 -9.15 20.23
N ALA A 148 10.38 -8.93 19.81
CA ALA A 148 9.31 -9.93 19.94
C ALA A 148 9.62 -11.20 19.12
N LEU A 149 10.05 -11.05 17.87
CA LEU A 149 10.36 -12.17 16.98
C LEU A 149 11.62 -12.96 17.43
N THR A 150 12.62 -12.28 18.01
CA THR A 150 13.85 -12.90 18.53
C THR A 150 13.72 -13.46 19.94
N GLY A 151 12.94 -12.81 20.82
CA GLY A 151 12.62 -13.32 22.16
C GLY A 151 11.87 -14.66 22.12
N LEU A 152 11.13 -14.90 21.02
CA LEU A 152 10.46 -16.16 20.73
C LEU A 152 11.40 -17.22 20.12
N ALA A 153 12.59 -16.85 19.62
CA ALA A 153 13.59 -17.81 19.13
C ALA A 153 14.30 -18.59 20.26
N GLY A 154 14.07 -18.24 21.52
CA GLY A 154 14.69 -18.84 22.70
C GLY A 154 13.99 -20.09 23.28
N GLY A 155 12.86 -20.56 22.72
CA GLY A 155 12.19 -21.75 23.28
C GLY A 155 10.97 -22.33 22.55
N SER A 156 10.30 -21.60 21.66
CA SER A 156 9.21 -22.12 20.82
C SER A 156 8.86 -21.10 19.74
N ALA A 157 8.61 -21.53 18.51
CA ALA A 157 8.21 -20.63 17.43
C ALA A 157 7.02 -19.74 17.86
N PRO A 158 7.00 -18.43 17.49
CA PRO A 158 5.88 -17.53 17.78
C PRO A 158 4.54 -18.18 17.43
N SER A 159 3.53 -18.00 18.29
CA SER A 159 2.15 -18.26 17.83
C SER A 159 1.74 -17.16 16.84
N SER A 160 0.76 -17.45 15.99
CA SER A 160 0.15 -16.45 15.10
C SER A 160 -0.37 -15.23 15.86
N ASP A 161 -0.90 -15.43 17.07
CA ASP A 161 -1.45 -14.36 17.91
C ASP A 161 -0.36 -13.42 18.47
N ASP A 162 0.81 -13.96 18.80
CA ASP A 162 1.96 -13.16 19.27
C ASP A 162 2.50 -12.27 18.14
N VAL A 163 2.64 -12.83 16.93
CA VAL A 163 3.05 -12.09 15.73
C VAL A 163 2.05 -10.98 15.43
N TRP A 164 0.76 -11.29 15.54
CA TRP A 164 -0.32 -10.34 15.30
C TRP A 164 -0.32 -9.19 16.31
N ALA A 165 -0.13 -9.48 17.61
CA ALA A 165 -0.07 -8.46 18.65
C ALA A 165 1.09 -7.47 18.43
N ALA A 166 2.28 -7.97 18.10
CA ALA A 166 3.44 -7.13 17.79
C ALA A 166 3.21 -6.29 16.52
N LEU A 167 2.58 -6.87 15.50
CA LEU A 167 2.27 -6.18 14.25
C LEU A 167 1.24 -5.06 14.47
N ARG A 168 0.18 -5.28 15.25
CA ARG A 168 -0.81 -4.25 15.60
C ARG A 168 -0.19 -3.05 16.30
N ALA A 169 0.74 -3.28 17.23
CA ALA A 169 1.41 -2.22 17.97
C ALA A 169 2.19 -1.27 17.04
N VAL A 170 2.82 -1.80 15.98
CA VAL A 170 3.61 -0.99 15.03
C VAL A 170 2.76 -0.40 13.90
N LEU A 171 1.69 -1.08 13.49
CA LEU A 171 0.77 -0.56 12.47
C LEU A 171 -0.24 0.45 13.02
N GLY A 172 -0.32 0.62 14.34
CA GLY A 172 -1.31 1.49 14.98
C GLY A 172 -2.75 1.02 14.78
N ALA A 173 -2.98 -0.29 14.70
CA ALA A 173 -4.31 -0.87 14.52
C ALA A 173 -5.12 -0.79 15.84
N PRO A 174 -6.42 -0.43 15.79
CA PRO A 174 -7.25 -0.30 16.98
C PRO A 174 -7.36 -1.61 17.78
N GLU A 175 -7.45 -1.48 19.12
CA GLU A 175 -7.48 -2.62 20.05
C GLU A 175 -8.80 -3.40 20.02
N ASP A 176 -9.88 -2.81 19.50
CA ASP A 176 -11.25 -3.33 19.55
C ASP A 176 -11.56 -4.48 18.58
N GLY A 177 -10.58 -4.89 17.77
CA GLY A 177 -10.71 -6.04 16.87
C GLY A 177 -11.74 -5.84 15.76
N SER A 178 -12.17 -4.61 15.49
CA SER A 178 -13.05 -4.33 14.35
C SER A 178 -12.30 -4.62 13.05
N ALA A 179 -12.55 -5.80 12.48
CA ALA A 179 -11.96 -6.31 11.25
C ALA A 179 -12.26 -5.47 9.98
N GLY A 180 -12.91 -4.31 10.13
CA GLY A 180 -13.36 -3.46 9.01
C GLY A 180 -12.26 -2.68 8.29
N SER A 181 -11.02 -2.64 8.80
CA SER A 181 -9.89 -2.04 8.07
C SER A 181 -8.56 -2.61 8.56
N VAL A 182 -8.35 -3.92 8.36
CA VAL A 182 -7.06 -4.58 8.67
C VAL A 182 -5.96 -4.15 7.70
N VAL A 183 -6.30 -3.51 6.57
CA VAL A 183 -5.30 -2.86 5.70
C VAL A 183 -4.70 -1.68 6.46
N PRO A 184 -3.39 -1.69 6.74
CA PRO A 184 -2.79 -0.61 7.50
C PRO A 184 -2.97 0.71 6.74
N SER A 185 -3.48 1.72 7.45
CA SER A 185 -3.66 3.07 6.88
C SER A 185 -2.31 3.73 6.53
N ARG A 186 -1.22 3.22 7.15
CA ARG A 186 0.18 3.61 6.94
C ARG A 186 1.03 2.40 6.58
N MET A 187 1.81 2.51 5.50
CA MET A 187 2.68 1.46 4.99
C MET A 187 4.12 1.57 5.49
N ALA A 188 4.58 2.75 5.90
CA ALA A 188 5.97 2.94 6.31
C ALA A 188 6.42 1.99 7.44
N PRO A 189 5.61 1.72 8.49
CA PRO A 189 6.02 0.79 9.53
C PRO A 189 6.12 -0.65 9.03
N LEU A 190 5.19 -1.08 8.17
CA LEU A 190 5.23 -2.42 7.55
C LEU A 190 6.49 -2.59 6.69
N MET A 191 6.82 -1.58 5.89
CA MET A 191 8.00 -1.62 5.03
C MET A 191 9.31 -1.63 5.83
N ALA A 192 9.37 -0.89 6.94
CA ALA A 192 10.50 -0.93 7.86
C ALA A 192 10.68 -2.33 8.48
N ILE A 193 9.59 -2.98 8.89
CA ILE A 193 9.62 -4.36 9.40
C ILE A 193 10.12 -5.31 8.31
N MET A 194 9.53 -5.25 7.11
CA MET A 194 9.88 -6.14 6.01
C MET A 194 11.37 -6.04 5.62
N GLU A 195 11.93 -4.84 5.66
CA GLU A 195 13.36 -4.63 5.36
C GLU A 195 14.30 -5.12 6.46
N SER A 196 13.83 -5.15 7.71
CA SER A 196 14.64 -5.55 8.87
C SER A 196 14.67 -7.07 9.08
N LEU A 197 13.73 -7.81 8.48
CA LEU A 197 13.56 -9.24 8.73
C LEU A 197 14.28 -10.11 7.69
N PRO A 198 14.80 -11.29 8.09
CA PRO A 198 15.15 -12.33 7.15
C PRO A 198 13.96 -12.72 6.27
N ALA A 199 14.20 -13.04 4.99
CA ALA A 199 13.14 -13.29 4.01
C ALA A 199 12.08 -14.32 4.48
N ALA A 200 12.51 -15.43 5.08
CA ALA A 200 11.60 -16.46 5.59
C ALA A 200 10.70 -15.97 6.75
N ALA A 201 11.17 -15.02 7.56
CA ALA A 201 10.38 -14.42 8.63
C ALA A 201 9.40 -13.38 8.07
N ALA A 202 9.87 -12.55 7.12
CA ALA A 202 9.02 -11.60 6.40
C ALA A 202 7.87 -12.30 5.67
N GLU A 203 8.14 -13.43 4.99
CA GLU A 203 7.14 -14.25 4.31
C GLU A 203 6.05 -14.73 5.27
N ARG A 204 6.42 -15.33 6.41
CA ARG A 204 5.46 -15.80 7.42
C ARG A 204 4.58 -14.67 7.95
N LEU A 205 5.17 -13.50 8.21
CA LEU A 205 4.45 -12.33 8.68
C LEU A 205 3.45 -11.82 7.64
N LEU A 206 3.83 -11.81 6.36
CA LEU A 206 2.94 -11.40 5.27
C LEU A 206 1.80 -12.39 5.04
N VAL A 207 2.08 -13.70 5.13
CA VAL A 207 1.04 -14.74 5.04
C VAL A 207 0.02 -14.56 6.15
N GLU A 208 0.47 -14.34 7.39
CA GLU A 208 -0.41 -14.11 8.54
C GLU A 208 -1.24 -12.82 8.39
N LEU A 209 -0.60 -11.72 7.99
CA LEU A 209 -1.30 -10.46 7.70
C LEU A 209 -2.38 -10.64 6.63
N LEU A 210 -2.06 -11.30 5.53
CA LEU A 210 -3.02 -11.57 4.45
C LEU A 210 -4.15 -12.49 4.91
N ALA A 211 -3.86 -13.52 5.70
CA ALA A 211 -4.87 -14.41 6.26
C ALA A 211 -5.90 -13.64 7.11
N ARG A 212 -5.44 -12.67 7.91
CA ARG A 212 -6.29 -11.83 8.77
C ARG A 212 -7.06 -10.77 8.00
N VAL A 213 -6.46 -10.16 6.99
CA VAL A 213 -7.17 -9.23 6.09
C VAL A 213 -8.28 -9.96 5.31
N ALA A 214 -8.07 -11.23 4.99
CA ALA A 214 -9.04 -12.07 4.29
C ALA A 214 -10.05 -12.75 5.23
N GLU A 215 -9.91 -12.61 6.55
CA GLU A 215 -10.81 -13.25 7.52
C GLU A 215 -12.21 -12.61 7.41
N PRO A 216 -13.26 -13.39 7.15
CA PRO A 216 -14.60 -12.85 7.02
C PRO A 216 -15.04 -12.24 8.35
N VAL A 217 -15.47 -10.97 8.32
CA VAL A 217 -16.05 -10.32 9.49
C VAL A 217 -17.30 -11.09 9.87
N ALA A 218 -17.32 -11.69 11.06
CA ALA A 218 -18.53 -12.35 11.57
C ALA A 218 -19.62 -11.28 11.73
N GLU A 219 -20.68 -11.34 10.91
CA GLU A 219 -21.86 -10.55 11.17
C GLU A 219 -22.45 -10.98 12.52
N PRO A 220 -22.85 -10.04 13.39
CA PRO A 220 -23.54 -10.40 14.61
C PRO A 220 -24.81 -11.15 14.22
N VAL A 221 -24.90 -12.43 14.61
CA VAL A 221 -26.11 -13.23 14.46
C VAL A 221 -27.21 -12.49 15.20
N ALA A 222 -28.15 -11.90 14.45
CA ALA A 222 -29.33 -11.28 15.02
C ALA A 222 -30.02 -12.34 15.88
N GLY A 223 -29.95 -12.16 17.20
CA GLY A 223 -30.61 -13.04 18.14
C GLY A 223 -32.07 -13.19 17.73
N THR A 224 -32.56 -14.43 17.73
CA THR A 224 -33.96 -14.77 17.54
C THR A 224 -34.80 -14.00 18.54
N ALA A 225 -35.25 -12.80 18.15
CA ALA A 225 -36.25 -12.06 18.88
C ALA A 225 -37.55 -12.85 18.77
N ASP A 226 -37.99 -13.32 19.93
CA ASP A 226 -39.26 -14.00 20.17
C ASP A 226 -40.39 -13.23 19.46
N ARG A 227 -40.92 -13.81 18.37
CA ARG A 227 -42.07 -13.23 17.67
C ARG A 227 -43.29 -13.50 18.54
N PRO A 228 -44.01 -12.48 19.03
CA PRO A 228 -45.23 -12.72 19.79
C PRO A 228 -46.26 -13.40 18.88
N VAL A 229 -46.82 -14.49 19.39
CA VAL A 229 -47.90 -15.27 18.77
C VAL A 229 -49.08 -14.35 18.46
N ASP A 230 -49.51 -14.32 17.20
CA ASP A 230 -50.71 -13.61 16.75
C ASP A 230 -51.94 -14.03 17.58
N GLN A 231 -52.58 -13.05 18.22
CA GLN A 231 -53.94 -13.22 18.75
C GLN A 231 -54.94 -13.20 17.58
N PRO A 232 -55.96 -14.08 17.57
CA PRO A 232 -56.94 -14.12 16.48
C PRO A 232 -57.85 -12.89 16.53
N VAL A 233 -57.86 -12.12 15.45
CA VAL A 233 -58.78 -11.00 15.24
C VAL A 233 -60.19 -11.55 15.01
N GLY A 234 -61.12 -11.10 15.86
CA GLY A 234 -62.52 -11.49 15.86
C GLY A 234 -63.27 -11.18 14.57
N ALA A 235 -64.23 -12.05 14.28
CA ALA A 235 -65.14 -11.98 13.14
C ALA A 235 -66.02 -10.72 13.14
N ALA A 236 -66.17 -10.09 11.97
CA ALA A 236 -67.28 -9.20 11.67
C ALA A 236 -67.90 -9.59 10.31
N ARG A 237 -69.23 -9.72 10.33
CA ARG A 237 -70.13 -10.25 9.29
C ARG A 237 -70.38 -9.28 8.12
N PRO A 238 -70.92 -9.79 6.99
CA PRO A 238 -70.98 -9.08 5.71
C PRO A 238 -72.20 -8.18 5.56
N ARG A 239 -72.10 -7.24 4.60
CA ARG A 239 -73.21 -6.78 3.77
C ARG A 239 -72.82 -6.95 2.31
#